data_AF-A0A383BVN4-F1
#
_entry.id   AF-A0A383BVN4-F1
#
_cell.length_a   1.000
_cell.length_b   1.000
_cell.length_c   1.000
_cell.angle_alpha   90.00
_cell.angle_beta   90.00
_cell.angle_gamma   90.00
#
_symmetry.space_group_name_H-M   'P 1'
#
loop_
_entity.id
_entity.type
_entity.pdbx_description
1 polymer ?
#
loop_
_entity_poly.entity_id
_entity_poly.type
_entity_poly.pdbx_seq_one_letter_code
_entity_poly.pdbx_strand_id
1 'polypeptide(L)'
;MYNKVNRFNTFTKLRSVVLGDLNYSLLTLLDNNQKDKWKRIYDSIGKTFTEIETVFKKFNIEVFRPKPIEVSTDLVTPFYTVPACRSTISPFDNFLTISNTVVEMTSAIESNYFDYLQYQHIWEKCWKNG
;
A
#
# COMPACT_ATOMS: atom_id res chain seq x y z
N MET A 1 6.56 -3.47 -21.22
CA MET A 1 5.68 -3.32 -20.04
C MET A 1 5.91 -4.56 -19.17
N TYR A 2 6.33 -4.40 -17.92
CA TYR A 2 6.71 -5.53 -17.05
C TYR A 2 5.54 -5.91 -16.15
N ASN A 3 4.48 -6.46 -16.74
CA ASN A 3 3.25 -6.77 -16.00
C ASN A 3 3.27 -8.15 -15.32
N LYS A 4 4.42 -8.84 -15.28
CA LYS A 4 4.56 -10.18 -14.69
C LYS A 4 5.30 -10.10 -13.36
N VAL A 5 4.77 -10.75 -12.33
CA VAL A 5 5.48 -10.93 -11.05
C VAL A 5 6.60 -11.94 -11.27
N ASN A 6 7.82 -11.58 -10.88
CA ASN A 6 8.97 -12.48 -10.96
C ASN A 6 10.08 -12.05 -9.98
N ARG A 7 10.12 -12.64 -8.78
CA ARG A 7 11.10 -12.30 -7.73
C ARG A 7 11.65 -13.54 -7.05
N PHE A 8 12.93 -13.81 -7.23
CA PHE A 8 13.63 -14.91 -6.55
C PHE A 8 14.53 -14.46 -5.39
N ASN A 9 14.86 -13.17 -5.32
CA ASN A 9 15.77 -12.61 -4.31
C ASN A 9 15.55 -11.08 -4.17
N THR A 10 16.38 -10.45 -3.36
CA THR A 10 16.31 -9.02 -3.00
C THR A 10 17.36 -8.14 -3.68
N PHE A 11 18.26 -8.70 -4.49
CA PHE A 11 19.42 -8.00 -5.05
C PHE A 11 19.47 -8.00 -6.58
N THR A 12 18.65 -8.83 -7.24
CA THR A 12 18.50 -8.80 -8.70
C THR A 12 17.90 -7.47 -9.12
N LYS A 13 18.32 -6.96 -10.29
CA LYS A 13 17.87 -5.68 -10.84
C LYS A 13 16.35 -5.53 -10.79
N LEU A 14 15.90 -4.54 -10.04
CA LEU A 14 14.49 -4.19 -9.90
C LEU A 14 13.92 -3.69 -11.25
N ARG A 15 12.72 -4.16 -11.61
CA ARG A 15 12.00 -3.80 -12.85
C ARG A 15 10.66 -3.15 -12.57
N SER A 16 9.98 -3.61 -11.53
CA SER A 16 8.72 -3.07 -11.07
C SER A 16 8.66 -3.13 -9.54
N VAL A 17 7.92 -2.21 -8.93
CA VAL A 17 7.77 -2.14 -7.47
C VAL A 17 6.39 -1.59 -7.12
N VAL A 18 5.81 -2.09 -6.02
CA VAL A 18 4.67 -1.44 -5.37
C VAL A 18 5.23 -0.49 -4.32
N LEU A 19 4.99 0.81 -4.50
CA LEU A 19 5.36 1.84 -3.54
C LEU A 19 4.12 2.24 -2.74
N GLY A 20 4.24 2.23 -1.42
CA GLY A 20 3.15 2.52 -0.52
C GLY A 20 2.58 3.94 -0.62
N ASP A 21 1.38 4.14 -0.08
CA ASP A 21 0.70 5.44 -0.06
C ASP A 21 0.06 5.74 1.30
N LEU A 22 -0.34 7.00 1.50
CA LEU A 22 -0.97 7.50 2.70
C LEU A 22 -2.49 7.54 2.55
N ASN A 23 -3.18 7.14 3.61
CA ASN A 23 -4.62 7.30 3.71
C ASN A 23 -4.96 8.59 4.49
N TYR A 24 -5.12 9.71 3.79
CA TYR A 24 -5.39 11.01 4.43
C TYR A 24 -6.71 11.06 5.19
N SER A 25 -7.69 10.22 4.83
CA SER A 25 -8.94 10.13 5.59
C SER A 25 -8.73 9.73 7.06
N LEU A 26 -7.63 9.06 7.40
CA LEU A 26 -7.33 8.70 8.80
C LEU A 26 -7.16 9.93 9.70
N LEU A 27 -6.83 11.08 9.12
CA LEU A 27 -6.77 12.34 9.86
C LEU A 27 -8.13 12.77 10.40
N THR A 28 -9.24 12.26 9.84
CA THR A 28 -10.59 12.53 10.33
C THR A 28 -10.87 11.86 11.68
N LEU A 29 -10.16 10.78 12.01
CA LEU A 29 -10.27 10.04 13.26
C LEU A 29 -9.52 10.70 14.43
N LEU A 30 -8.70 11.72 14.15
CA LEU A 30 -7.91 12.42 15.16
C LEU A 30 -8.69 13.57 15.79
N ASP A 31 -8.31 13.93 17.01
CA ASP A 31 -8.76 15.16 17.66
C ASP A 31 -8.28 16.40 16.89
N ASN A 32 -9.10 17.46 16.88
CA ASN A 32 -8.82 18.68 16.10
C ASN A 32 -7.47 19.34 16.47
N ASN A 33 -7.03 19.24 17.72
CA ASN A 33 -5.74 19.78 18.19
C ASN A 33 -4.52 19.00 17.65
N GLN A 34 -4.72 17.80 17.09
CA GLN A 34 -3.65 16.97 16.54
C GLN A 34 -3.63 16.95 15.00
N LYS A 35 -4.75 17.28 14.34
CA LYS A 35 -4.91 17.20 12.89
C LYS A 35 -3.84 17.96 12.12
N ASP A 36 -3.54 19.20 12.50
CA ASP A 36 -2.54 20.02 11.78
C ASP A 36 -1.13 19.42 11.87
N LYS A 37 -0.76 18.92 13.05
CA LYS A 37 0.54 18.28 13.27
C LYS A 37 0.66 17.03 12.39
N TRP A 38 -0.32 16.15 12.43
CA TRP A 38 -0.31 14.91 11.65
C TRP A 38 -0.43 15.16 10.15
N LYS A 39 -1.21 16.15 9.74
CA LYS A 39 -1.30 16.57 8.33
C LYS A 39 0.08 16.99 7.81
N ARG A 40 0.84 17.80 8.55
CA ARG A 40 2.21 18.18 8.15
C ARG A 40 3.14 16.97 8.02
N ILE A 41 3.01 15.99 8.91
CA ILE A 41 3.79 14.74 8.84
C ILE A 41 3.40 13.94 7.59
N TYR A 42 2.10 13.80 7.33
CA TYR A 42 1.58 13.12 6.14
C TYR A 42 2.04 13.81 4.86
N ASP A 43 1.92 15.14 4.78
CA ASP A 43 2.38 15.94 3.64
C ASP A 43 3.89 15.72 3.39
N SER A 44 4.71 15.65 4.45
CA SER A 44 6.14 15.36 4.34
C SER A 44 6.42 13.95 3.82
N ILE A 45 5.73 12.93 4.35
CA ILE A 45 5.90 11.53 3.91
C ILE A 45 5.43 11.38 2.45
N GLY A 46 4.32 12.00 2.08
CA GLY A 46 3.78 11.97 0.72
C GLY A 46 4.74 12.61 -0.29
N LYS A 47 5.40 13.71 0.11
CA LYS A 47 6.47 14.32 -0.69
C LYS A 47 7.64 13.35 -0.86
N THR A 48 8.09 12.69 0.21
CA THR A 48 9.16 11.68 0.13
C THR A 48 8.80 10.52 -0.79
N PHE A 49 7.57 10.00 -0.75
CA PHE A 49 7.13 8.96 -1.68
C PHE A 49 7.14 9.42 -3.14
N THR A 50 6.73 10.66 -3.40
CA THR A 50 6.78 11.25 -4.75
C THR A 50 8.22 11.39 -5.26
N GLU A 51 9.16 11.76 -4.38
CA GLU A 51 10.58 11.83 -4.69
C GLU A 51 11.16 10.43 -4.98
N ILE A 52 10.83 9.42 -4.16
CA ILE A 52 11.24 8.02 -4.38
C ILE A 52 10.71 7.49 -5.71
N GLU A 53 9.43 7.73 -6.02
CA GLU A 53 8.84 7.35 -7.31
C GLU A 53 9.57 8.00 -8.48
N THR A 54 9.94 9.28 -8.35
CA THR A 54 10.72 10.00 -9.35
C THR A 54 12.09 9.35 -9.57
N VAL A 55 12.77 8.93 -8.50
CA VAL A 55 14.04 8.20 -8.59
C VAL A 55 13.83 6.86 -9.30
N PHE A 56 12.83 6.06 -8.91
CA PHE A 56 12.55 4.78 -9.56
C PHE A 56 12.27 4.94 -11.07
N LYS A 57 11.48 5.93 -11.45
CA LYS A 57 11.19 6.23 -12.87
C LYS A 57 12.45 6.61 -13.65
N LYS A 58 13.39 7.37 -13.06
CA LYS A 58 14.70 7.68 -13.70
C LYS A 58 15.51 6.42 -14.01
N PHE A 59 15.37 5.37 -13.21
CA PHE A 59 16.00 4.07 -13.43
C PHE A 59 15.17 3.11 -14.30
N ASN A 60 14.10 3.59 -14.94
CA ASN A 60 13.16 2.81 -15.75
C ASN A 60 12.50 1.66 -14.96
N ILE A 61 12.20 1.90 -13.68
CA ILE A 61 11.43 0.98 -12.84
C ILE A 61 9.95 1.38 -12.91
N GLU A 62 9.08 0.42 -13.21
CA GLU A 62 7.63 0.61 -13.19
C GLU A 62 7.14 0.70 -11.73
N VAL A 63 6.41 1.76 -11.40
CA VAL A 63 5.92 1.99 -10.03
C VAL A 63 4.41 1.83 -9.99
N PHE A 64 3.96 0.91 -9.13
CA PHE A 64 2.56 0.73 -8.78
C PHE A 64 2.25 1.41 -7.46
N ARG A 65 1.06 1.98 -7.35
CA ARG A 65 0.57 2.66 -6.14
C ARG A 65 -0.74 2.02 -5.69
N PRO A 66 -0.91 1.76 -4.38
CA PRO A 66 -2.20 1.34 -3.84
C PRO A 66 -3.24 2.44 -3.98
N LYS A 67 -4.50 2.10 -3.77
CA LYS A 67 -5.62 3.03 -3.70
C LYS A 67 -6.15 3.02 -2.27
N PRO A 68 -5.78 4.01 -1.45
CA PRO A 68 -6.28 4.10 -0.09
C PRO A 68 -7.82 4.08 -0.04
N ILE A 69 -8.37 3.30 0.90
CA ILE A 69 -9.82 3.30 1.15
C ILE A 69 -10.13 4.41 2.16
N GLU A 70 -10.88 5.42 1.71
CA GLU A 70 -11.27 6.54 2.55
C GLU A 70 -12.22 6.11 3.68
N VAL A 71 -12.02 6.67 4.87
CA VAL A 71 -12.94 6.54 6.00
C VAL A 71 -14.31 7.07 5.59
N SER A 72 -15.29 6.19 5.56
CA SER A 72 -16.67 6.52 5.21
C SER A 72 -17.67 5.76 6.08
N THR A 73 -17.37 4.51 6.38
CA THR A 73 -18.14 3.62 7.25
C THR A 73 -17.19 2.66 7.94
N ASP A 74 -17.59 2.18 9.12
CA ASP A 74 -16.86 1.14 9.83
C ASP A 74 -16.78 -0.15 8.99
N LEU A 75 -15.63 -0.81 9.05
CA LEU A 75 -15.39 -2.09 8.39
C LEU A 75 -15.63 -3.21 9.40
N VAL A 76 -16.58 -4.08 9.08
CA VAL A 76 -17.13 -5.05 10.04
C VAL A 76 -16.85 -6.48 9.58
N THR A 77 -16.42 -7.31 10.53
CA THR A 77 -16.43 -8.77 10.42
C THR A 77 -17.35 -9.35 11.51
N PRO A 78 -17.66 -10.65 11.50
CA PRO A 78 -18.39 -11.27 12.62
C PRO A 78 -17.68 -11.21 13.98
N PHE A 79 -16.38 -10.89 14.01
CA PHE A 79 -15.55 -10.96 15.23
C PHE A 79 -15.10 -9.59 15.74
N TYR A 80 -14.96 -8.59 14.87
CA TYR A 80 -14.49 -7.25 15.22
C TYR A 80 -14.93 -6.21 14.20
N THR A 81 -14.87 -4.96 14.64
CA THR A 81 -15.14 -3.76 13.86
C THR A 81 -13.91 -2.86 13.90
N VAL A 82 -13.48 -2.36 12.74
CA VAL A 82 -12.39 -1.38 12.65
C VAL A 82 -12.88 -0.12 11.96
N PRO A 83 -12.49 1.08 12.44
CA PRO A 83 -13.03 2.33 11.93
C PRO A 83 -12.52 2.68 10.52
N ALA A 84 -11.41 2.07 10.08
CA ALA A 84 -10.77 2.35 8.79
C ALA A 84 -9.69 1.31 8.44
N CYS A 85 -9.33 1.25 7.15
CA CYS A 85 -8.08 0.63 6.69
C CYS A 85 -6.88 1.52 7.01
N ARG A 86 -5.72 0.92 7.27
CA ARG A 86 -4.51 1.69 7.57
C ARG A 86 -3.91 2.30 6.30
N SER A 87 -3.05 3.29 6.51
CA SER A 87 -2.19 3.79 5.44
C SER A 87 -1.31 2.67 4.91
N THR A 88 -1.32 2.52 3.60
CA THR A 88 -0.58 1.50 2.81
C THR A 88 0.93 1.77 2.69
N ILE A 89 1.56 2.29 3.74
CA ILE A 89 2.97 2.76 3.73
C ILE A 89 3.93 1.61 3.42
N SER A 90 3.67 0.41 3.95
CA SER A 90 4.49 -0.79 3.76
C SER A 90 3.69 -1.91 3.09
N PRO A 91 3.71 -2.02 1.74
CA PRO A 91 3.12 -3.16 1.05
C PRO A 91 3.74 -4.51 1.44
N PHE A 92 4.99 -4.49 1.92
CA PHE A 92 5.72 -5.68 2.33
C PHE A 92 5.08 -6.40 3.53
N ASP A 93 4.32 -5.68 4.36
CA ASP A 93 3.65 -6.24 5.53
C ASP A 93 2.47 -7.14 5.13
N ASN A 94 1.91 -6.93 3.94
CA ASN A 94 0.71 -7.63 3.46
C ASN A 94 1.00 -8.65 2.35
N PHE A 95 2.13 -8.53 1.64
CA PHE A 95 2.40 -9.38 0.48
C PHE A 95 3.81 -9.94 0.46
N LEU A 96 3.88 -11.25 0.22
CA LEU A 96 5.12 -11.96 -0.07
C LEU A 96 5.15 -12.35 -1.55
N THR A 97 6.18 -11.89 -2.26
CA THR A 97 6.41 -12.28 -3.66
C THR A 97 7.53 -13.31 -3.75
N ILE A 98 7.22 -14.48 -4.29
CA ILE A 98 8.17 -15.58 -4.53
C ILE A 98 7.95 -16.13 -5.94
N SER A 99 9.01 -16.13 -6.73
CA SER A 99 8.97 -16.47 -8.15
C SER A 99 7.86 -15.66 -8.84
N ASN A 100 6.91 -16.34 -9.48
CA ASN A 100 5.75 -15.75 -10.15
C ASN A 100 4.49 -15.65 -9.27
N THR A 101 4.60 -15.87 -7.97
CA THR A 101 3.45 -15.89 -7.06
C THR A 101 3.48 -14.70 -6.11
N VAL A 102 2.31 -14.07 -5.92
CA VAL A 102 2.04 -13.14 -4.81
C VAL A 102 1.22 -13.91 -3.78
N VAL A 103 1.68 -13.94 -2.54
CA VAL A 103 0.95 -14.48 -1.40
C VAL A 103 0.44 -13.31 -0.57
N GLU A 104 -0.87 -13.19 -0.44
CA GLU A 104 -1.49 -12.28 0.52
C GLU A 104 -1.32 -12.88 1.92
N MET A 105 -0.63 -12.15 2.79
CA MET A 105 -0.31 -12.62 4.13
C MET A 105 -1.41 -12.21 5.10
N THR A 106 -1.74 -13.12 6.03
CA THR A 106 -2.67 -12.82 7.12
C THR A 106 -1.99 -11.93 8.16
N SER A 107 -2.67 -10.87 8.57
CA SER A 107 -2.23 -10.06 9.72
C SER A 107 -2.78 -10.61 11.04
N ALA A 108 -1.98 -10.51 12.09
CA ALA A 108 -2.44 -10.74 13.47
C ALA A 108 -3.12 -9.50 14.09
N ILE A 109 -3.13 -8.37 13.37
CA ILE A 109 -3.69 -7.10 13.83
C ILE A 109 -5.01 -6.86 13.09
N GLU A 110 -6.12 -6.73 13.83
CA GLU A 110 -7.46 -6.53 13.27
C GLU A 110 -7.54 -5.32 12.33
N SER A 111 -6.87 -4.22 12.67
CA SER A 111 -6.85 -2.99 11.85
C SER A 111 -6.14 -3.14 10.50
N ASN A 112 -5.41 -4.24 10.27
CA ASN A 112 -4.78 -4.54 8.99
C ASN A 112 -5.62 -5.54 8.15
N TYR A 113 -6.71 -6.10 8.68
CA TYR A 113 -7.43 -7.19 8.03
C TYR A 113 -7.90 -6.85 6.62
N PHE A 114 -8.30 -5.60 6.40
CA PHE A 114 -8.81 -5.11 5.12
C PHE A 114 -7.74 -4.43 4.26
N ASP A 115 -6.47 -4.38 4.69
CA ASP A 115 -5.43 -3.61 3.99
C ASP A 115 -5.19 -4.14 2.56
N TYR A 116 -5.33 -5.45 2.35
CA TYR A 116 -5.12 -6.10 1.04
C TYR A 116 -6.06 -5.57 -0.05
N LEU A 117 -7.25 -5.08 0.32
CA LEU A 117 -8.24 -4.51 -0.62
C LEU A 117 -7.68 -3.31 -1.39
N GLN A 118 -6.78 -2.55 -0.77
CA GLN A 118 -6.19 -1.33 -1.33
C GLN A 118 -5.22 -1.61 -2.50
N TYR A 119 -4.94 -2.89 -2.80
CA TYR A 119 -3.97 -3.34 -3.80
C TYR A 119 -4.60 -4.20 -4.91
N GLN A 120 -5.88 -4.57 -4.81
CA GLN A 120 -6.52 -5.54 -5.71
C GLN A 120 -6.40 -5.15 -7.19
N HIS A 121 -6.49 -3.85 -7.53
CA HIS A 121 -6.32 -3.38 -8.92
C HIS A 121 -4.91 -3.62 -9.48
N ILE A 122 -3.89 -3.66 -8.63
CA ILE A 122 -2.51 -3.96 -9.03
C ILE A 122 -2.41 -5.45 -9.34
N TRP A 123 -2.88 -6.29 -8.41
CA TRP A 123 -2.78 -7.75 -8.54
C TRP A 123 -3.65 -8.30 -9.65
N GLU A 124 -4.85 -7.75 -9.85
CA GLU A 124 -5.69 -8.07 -11.00
C GLU A 124 -4.98 -7.75 -12.32
N LYS A 125 -4.29 -6.59 -12.40
CA LYS A 125 -3.48 -6.25 -13.57
C LYS A 125 -2.34 -7.24 -13.77
N CYS A 126 -1.63 -7.65 -12.71
CA CYS A 126 -0.56 -8.64 -12.81
C CYS A 126 -1.09 -10.00 -13.27
N TRP A 127 -2.18 -10.47 -12.68
CA TRP A 127 -2.83 -11.75 -12.99
C TRP A 127 -3.28 -11.83 -14.45
N LYS A 128 -3.89 -10.77 -14.99
CA LYS A 128 -4.31 -10.72 -16.40
C LYS A 128 -3.15 -10.78 -17.39
N ASN A 129 -1.92 -10.52 -16.94
CA ASN A 129 -0.73 -10.46 -17.79
C ASN A 129 0.22 -11.66 -17.62
N GLY A 130 -0.16 -12.70 -16.86
CA GLY A 130 0.55 -13.98 -16.77
C GLY A 130 0.87 -14.42 -15.35
#